data_AF-A0A6N8BGJ8-F1
#
_entry.id   AF-A0A6N8BGJ8-F1
#
_cell.length_a   1.000
_cell.length_b   1.000
_cell.length_c   1.000
_cell.angle_alpha   90.00
_cell.angle_beta   90.00
_cell.angle_gamma   90.00
#
_symmetry.space_group_name_H-M   'P 1'
#
loop_
_entity.id
_entity.type
_entity.pdbx_description
1 polymer ?
#
loop_
_entity_poly.entity_id
_entity_poly.type
_entity_poly.pdbx_seq_one_letter_code
_entity_poly.pdbx_strand_id
1 'polypeptide(L)'
;MDKVNPDHYKKGGIETIDYIKAKLTQEQFKGYLTGNVIKYLSRHEQKNGKEDLLKARWYLNRLLAEKPKEKPFIYVCSPLKGDVERNIQKAIGYSRHVYIQGGIPMTPHVNFTTFLDDTIPEDRTAGIQMGMQLLLKCDELWAFGEKISKGMAAEIAAAKNLGLVVRRFNDRYQPLEVCDGGS
;
A
#
# COMPACT_ATOMS: atom_id res chain seq x y z
N MET A 1 -14.87 12.74 31.57
CA MET A 1 -15.86 11.76 31.05
C MET A 1 -15.91 11.94 29.54
N ASP A 2 -15.61 10.90 28.77
CA ASP A 2 -15.62 10.96 27.31
C ASP A 2 -17.07 11.12 26.82
N LYS A 3 -17.44 12.31 26.34
CA LYS A 3 -18.78 12.62 25.81
C LYS A 3 -19.00 12.09 24.39
N VAL A 4 -17.92 11.63 23.74
CA VAL A 4 -17.92 11.04 22.41
C VAL A 4 -18.10 9.52 22.51
N ASN A 5 -17.50 8.88 23.54
CA ASN A 5 -17.71 7.47 23.88
C ASN A 5 -17.96 7.24 25.40
N PRO A 6 -19.17 7.49 25.91
CA PRO A 6 -19.50 7.33 27.33
C PRO A 6 -19.32 5.90 27.85
N ASP A 7 -18.74 5.74 29.05
CA ASP A 7 -18.42 4.42 29.62
C ASP A 7 -19.63 3.50 29.89
N HIS A 8 -20.86 4.03 29.92
CA HIS A 8 -22.06 3.20 30.06
C HIS A 8 -22.34 2.34 28.81
N TYR A 9 -21.71 2.63 27.66
CA TYR A 9 -21.74 1.77 26.47
C TYR A 9 -20.83 0.54 26.58
N LYS A 10 -19.98 0.46 27.61
CA LYS A 10 -19.04 -0.65 27.86
C LYS A 10 -19.55 -1.65 28.91
N LYS A 11 -20.72 -1.42 29.52
CA LYS A 11 -21.34 -2.35 30.48
C LYS A 11 -21.73 -3.65 29.77
N GLY A 12 -20.85 -4.65 29.79
CA GLY A 12 -21.06 -5.97 29.18
C GLY A 12 -19.91 -6.46 28.28
N GLY A 13 -18.84 -5.68 28.10
CA GLY A 13 -17.62 -6.12 27.38
C GLY A 13 -17.68 -6.01 25.84
N ILE A 14 -18.83 -5.66 25.25
CA ILE A 14 -18.99 -5.40 23.81
C ILE A 14 -19.47 -3.96 23.64
N GLU A 15 -18.78 -3.14 22.83
CA GLU A 15 -19.27 -1.80 22.51
C GLU A 15 -20.55 -1.90 21.66
N THR A 16 -21.53 -1.03 21.89
CA THR A 16 -22.81 -1.06 21.15
C THR A 16 -22.65 -1.01 19.64
N ILE A 17 -21.63 -0.31 19.14
CA ILE A 17 -21.37 -0.24 17.70
C ILE A 17 -20.90 -1.57 17.10
N ASP A 18 -20.18 -2.38 17.88
CA ASP A 18 -19.72 -3.69 17.43
C ASP A 18 -20.91 -4.67 17.35
N TYR A 19 -21.84 -4.58 18.31
CA TYR A 19 -23.09 -5.31 18.24
C TYR A 19 -23.94 -4.89 17.03
N ILE A 20 -24.05 -3.58 16.76
CA ILE A 20 -24.76 -3.07 15.57
C ILE A 20 -24.09 -3.60 14.29
N LYS A 21 -22.75 -3.53 14.20
CA LYS A 21 -21.99 -4.04 13.05
C LYS A 21 -22.26 -5.53 12.82
N ALA A 22 -22.31 -6.34 13.88
CA ALA A 22 -22.57 -7.77 13.77
C ALA A 22 -23.99 -8.12 13.30
N LYS A 23 -24.94 -7.18 13.37
CA LYS A 23 -26.35 -7.39 12.99
C LYS A 23 -26.73 -6.79 11.63
N LEU A 24 -25.88 -5.95 11.05
CA LEU A 24 -26.12 -5.28 9.78
C LEU A 24 -25.28 -5.89 8.65
N THR A 25 -25.79 -5.85 7.42
CA THR A 25 -24.93 -6.09 6.25
C THR A 25 -23.86 -4.99 6.15
N GLN A 26 -22.78 -5.25 5.39
CA GLN A 26 -21.74 -4.23 5.20
C GLN A 26 -22.31 -2.93 4.60
N GLU A 27 -23.25 -3.04 3.67
CA GLU A 27 -23.94 -1.89 3.07
C GLU A 27 -24.78 -1.13 4.11
N GLN A 28 -25.58 -1.85 4.90
CA GLN A 28 -26.39 -1.25 5.96
C GLN A 28 -25.53 -0.58 7.04
N PHE A 29 -24.41 -1.18 7.43
CA PHE A 29 -23.49 -0.59 8.39
C PHE A 29 -22.81 0.66 7.82
N LYS A 30 -22.36 0.64 6.57
CA LYS A 30 -21.86 1.84 5.86
C LYS A 30 -22.94 2.94 5.83
N GLY A 31 -24.18 2.59 5.52
CA GLY A 31 -25.33 3.51 5.55
C GLY A 31 -25.56 4.11 6.94
N TYR A 32 -25.49 3.30 8.00
CA TYR A 32 -25.58 3.75 9.38
C TYR A 32 -24.47 4.75 9.75
N LEU A 33 -23.22 4.46 9.40
CA LEU A 33 -22.09 5.37 9.65
C LEU A 33 -22.28 6.70 8.89
N THR A 34 -22.60 6.64 7.60
CA THR A 34 -22.85 7.81 6.73
C THR A 34 -23.99 8.68 7.26
N GLY A 35 -25.12 8.06 7.63
CA GLY A 35 -26.26 8.78 8.19
C GLY A 35 -25.91 9.51 9.50
N ASN A 36 -25.08 8.91 10.35
CA ASN A 36 -24.59 9.57 11.56
C ASN A 36 -23.67 10.75 11.23
N VAL A 37 -22.73 10.61 10.27
CA VAL A 37 -21.90 11.73 9.82
C VAL A 37 -22.77 12.92 9.38
N ILE A 38 -23.75 12.68 8.50
CA ILE A 38 -24.68 13.70 8.02
C ILE A 38 -25.46 14.33 9.19
N LYS A 39 -26.02 13.51 10.08
CA LYS A 39 -26.78 13.95 11.26
C LYS A 39 -25.97 14.88 12.17
N TYR A 40 -24.70 14.55 12.42
CA TYR A 40 -23.86 15.37 13.31
C TYR A 40 -23.36 16.63 12.62
N LEU A 41 -23.04 16.58 11.33
CA LEU A 41 -22.70 17.77 10.54
C LEU A 41 -23.90 18.73 10.41
N SER A 42 -25.13 18.24 10.22
CA SER A 42 -26.29 19.12 10.03
C SER A 42 -26.74 19.85 11.30
N ARG A 43 -26.43 19.32 12.49
CA ARG A 43 -26.90 19.88 13.77
C ARG A 43 -25.86 20.69 14.55
N HIS A 44 -24.60 20.69 14.10
CA HIS A 44 -23.50 21.18 14.93
C HIS A 44 -23.66 22.67 15.28
N GLU A 45 -24.03 23.53 14.33
CA GLU A 45 -24.26 24.96 14.59
C GLU A 45 -25.41 25.23 15.56
N GLN A 46 -26.42 24.34 15.59
CA GLN A 46 -27.68 24.55 16.30
C GLN A 46 -27.77 23.82 17.65
N LYS A 47 -26.89 22.85 17.94
CA LYS A 47 -27.02 21.97 19.12
C LYS A 47 -25.77 21.88 19.98
N ASN A 48 -24.74 21.15 19.58
CA ASN A 48 -23.58 20.86 20.46
C ASN A 48 -22.23 21.32 19.87
N GLY A 49 -22.23 22.13 18.82
CA GLY A 49 -21.03 22.74 18.23
C GLY A 49 -19.93 21.72 17.97
N LYS A 50 -18.76 21.97 18.59
CA LYS A 50 -17.56 21.13 18.48
C LYS A 50 -17.79 19.66 18.85
N GLU A 51 -18.67 19.35 19.80
CA GLU A 51 -18.92 17.95 20.19
C GLU A 51 -19.53 17.15 19.04
N ASP A 52 -20.42 17.77 18.26
CA ASP A 52 -21.02 17.15 17.08
C ASP A 52 -20.01 16.96 15.96
N LEU A 53 -19.12 17.93 15.75
CA LEU A 53 -18.01 17.78 14.79
C LEU A 53 -17.08 16.62 15.18
N LEU A 54 -16.79 16.44 16.48
CA LEU A 54 -15.99 15.31 16.97
C LEU A 54 -16.71 13.97 16.75
N LYS A 55 -18.03 13.92 16.95
CA LYS A 55 -18.84 12.73 16.64
C LYS A 55 -18.88 12.44 15.14
N ALA A 56 -19.08 13.44 14.30
CA ALA A 56 -19.01 13.29 12.85
C ALA A 56 -17.68 12.69 12.41
N ARG A 57 -16.56 13.22 12.93
CA ARG A 57 -15.21 12.69 12.67
C ARG A 57 -15.06 11.24 13.15
N TRP A 58 -15.61 10.90 14.31
CA TRP A 58 -15.56 9.54 14.85
C TRP A 58 -16.25 8.51 13.94
N TYR A 59 -17.43 8.84 13.41
CA TYR A 59 -18.16 7.99 12.46
C TYR A 59 -17.47 7.94 11.09
N LEU A 60 -16.93 9.08 10.61
CA LEU A 60 -16.18 9.15 9.36
C LEU A 60 -14.92 8.27 9.39
N ASN A 61 -14.15 8.32 10.48
CA ASN A 61 -12.95 7.50 10.62
C ASN A 61 -13.26 5.99 10.57
N ARG A 62 -14.38 5.57 11.16
CA ARG A 62 -14.84 4.17 11.06
C ARG A 62 -15.27 3.83 9.64
N LEU A 63 -15.97 4.73 8.96
CA LEU A 63 -16.37 4.50 7.57
C LEU A 63 -15.15 4.32 6.64
N LEU A 64 -14.09 5.10 6.88
CA LEU A 64 -12.81 4.93 6.18
C LEU A 64 -12.15 3.59 6.50
N ALA A 65 -12.24 3.12 7.75
CA ALA A 65 -11.73 1.81 8.15
C ALA A 65 -12.55 0.62 7.61
N GLU A 66 -13.83 0.82 7.25
CA GLU A 66 -14.68 -0.21 6.61
C GLU A 66 -14.42 -0.37 5.11
N LYS A 67 -13.68 0.55 4.46
CA LYS A 67 -13.21 0.30 3.11
C LYS A 67 -12.17 -0.83 3.18
N PRO A 68 -12.26 -1.88 2.34
CA PRO A 68 -11.17 -2.82 2.23
C PRO A 68 -9.92 -2.00 1.90
N LYS A 69 -8.85 -2.18 2.68
CA LYS A 69 -7.53 -1.68 2.28
C LYS A 69 -7.24 -2.34 0.94
N GLU A 70 -7.26 -1.54 -0.12
CA GLU A 70 -6.72 -2.00 -1.40
C GLU A 70 -5.26 -2.39 -1.15
N LYS A 71 -4.89 -3.54 -1.70
CA LYS A 71 -3.52 -4.02 -1.56
C LYS A 71 -2.61 -3.08 -2.34
N PRO A 72 -1.51 -2.58 -1.76
CA PRO A 72 -0.62 -1.67 -2.47
C PRO A 72 0.04 -2.38 -3.64
N PHE A 73 0.14 -1.71 -4.78
CA PHE A 73 0.96 -2.14 -5.91
C PHE A 73 2.43 -1.88 -5.57
N ILE A 74 3.22 -2.93 -5.56
CA ILE A 74 4.63 -2.89 -5.18
C ILE A 74 5.48 -3.20 -6.40
N TYR A 75 6.29 -2.24 -6.83
CA TYR A 75 7.27 -2.45 -7.87
C TYR A 75 8.43 -3.29 -7.33
N VAL A 76 8.66 -4.47 -7.92
CA VAL A 76 9.74 -5.39 -7.53
C VAL A 76 10.94 -5.15 -8.42
N CYS A 77 12.02 -4.71 -7.80
CA CYS A 77 13.28 -4.38 -8.44
C CYS A 77 14.36 -5.37 -7.96
N SER A 78 15.04 -6.07 -8.88
CA SER A 78 16.12 -7.02 -8.55
C SER A 78 17.11 -7.15 -9.71
N PRO A 79 18.34 -7.66 -9.49
CA PRO A 79 19.29 -7.89 -10.57
C PRO A 79 18.72 -8.88 -11.60
N LEU A 80 18.85 -8.56 -12.90
CA LEU A 80 18.50 -9.47 -14.00
C LEU A 80 19.74 -10.00 -14.73
N LYS A 81 20.73 -9.15 -15.01
CA LYS A 81 21.94 -9.51 -15.76
C LYS A 81 22.81 -10.53 -15.04
N GLY A 82 23.62 -11.27 -15.81
CA GLY A 82 24.43 -12.37 -15.32
C GLY A 82 23.73 -13.70 -15.60
N ASP A 83 23.48 -14.48 -14.55
CA ASP A 83 22.69 -15.72 -14.64
C ASP A 83 21.18 -15.36 -14.70
N VAL A 84 20.71 -15.07 -15.91
CA VAL A 84 19.35 -14.56 -16.17
C VAL A 84 18.28 -15.54 -15.66
N GLU A 85 18.43 -16.83 -15.95
CA GLU A 85 17.48 -17.86 -15.52
C GLU A 85 17.36 -17.88 -13.99
N ARG A 86 18.50 -17.94 -13.28
CA ARG A 86 18.50 -17.92 -11.82
C ARG A 86 17.92 -16.62 -11.26
N ASN A 87 18.19 -15.49 -11.89
CA ASN A 87 17.68 -14.19 -11.46
C ASN A 87 16.17 -14.06 -11.66
N ILE A 88 15.62 -14.63 -12.72
CA ILE A 88 14.17 -14.73 -12.94
C ILE A 88 13.53 -15.58 -11.83
N GLN A 89 14.10 -16.74 -11.50
CA GLN A 89 13.59 -17.58 -10.41
C GLN A 89 13.63 -16.86 -9.04
N LYS A 90 14.70 -16.11 -8.76
CA LYS A 90 14.78 -15.25 -7.58
C LYS A 90 13.68 -14.17 -7.58
N ALA A 91 13.49 -13.50 -8.71
CA ALA A 91 12.47 -12.47 -8.86
C ALA A 91 11.06 -13.00 -8.59
N ILE A 92 10.73 -14.20 -9.08
CA ILE A 92 9.46 -14.90 -8.76
C ILE A 92 9.32 -15.12 -7.25
N GLY A 93 10.40 -15.53 -6.57
CA GLY A 93 10.45 -15.66 -5.11
C GLY A 93 10.20 -14.34 -4.38
N TYR A 94 10.79 -13.23 -4.85
CA TYR A 94 10.53 -11.90 -4.30
C TYR A 94 9.07 -11.48 -4.52
N SER A 95 8.48 -11.76 -5.68
CA SER A 95 7.05 -11.51 -5.94
C SER A 95 6.15 -12.28 -4.97
N ARG A 96 6.49 -13.56 -4.69
CA ARG A 96 5.81 -14.38 -3.68
C ARG A 96 5.91 -13.75 -2.29
N HIS A 97 7.07 -13.25 -1.91
CA HIS A 97 7.28 -12.57 -0.62
C HIS A 97 6.40 -11.31 -0.50
N VAL A 98 6.40 -10.44 -1.51
CA VAL A 98 5.54 -9.25 -1.56
C VAL A 98 4.06 -9.61 -1.40
N TYR A 99 3.61 -10.65 -2.11
CA TYR A 99 2.24 -11.15 -1.98
C TYR A 99 1.90 -11.59 -0.54
N ILE A 100 2.80 -12.34 0.11
CA ILE A 100 2.63 -12.79 1.50
C ILE A 100 2.55 -11.60 2.47
N GLN A 101 3.29 -10.52 2.20
CA GLN A 101 3.24 -9.27 2.98
C GLN A 101 2.01 -8.41 2.66
N GLY A 102 1.12 -8.87 1.78
CA GLY A 102 -0.15 -8.21 1.47
C GLY A 102 -0.11 -7.22 0.30
N GLY A 103 1.00 -7.12 -0.42
CA GLY A 103 1.12 -6.30 -1.63
C GLY A 103 0.71 -7.03 -2.92
N ILE A 104 0.52 -6.28 -4.00
CA ILE A 104 0.39 -6.78 -5.37
C ILE A 104 1.73 -6.58 -6.07
N PRO A 105 2.50 -7.65 -6.38
CA PRO A 105 3.82 -7.50 -6.98
C PRO A 105 3.72 -7.14 -8.47
N MET A 106 4.38 -6.05 -8.84
CA MET A 106 4.64 -5.66 -10.23
C MET A 106 6.11 -5.93 -10.52
N THR A 107 6.40 -7.02 -11.24
CA THR A 107 7.78 -7.51 -11.47
C THR A 107 8.13 -7.45 -12.95
N PRO A 108 8.45 -6.25 -13.48
CA PRO A 108 8.65 -6.06 -14.91
C PRO A 108 9.74 -6.95 -15.51
N HIS A 109 10.83 -7.22 -14.81
CA HIS A 109 11.88 -8.11 -15.32
C HIS A 109 11.48 -9.58 -15.43
N VAL A 110 10.36 -10.02 -14.84
CA VAL A 110 9.79 -11.36 -15.08
C VAL A 110 8.75 -11.29 -16.19
N ASN A 111 7.96 -10.21 -16.23
CA ASN A 111 6.89 -10.06 -17.22
C ASN A 111 7.44 -9.73 -18.62
N PHE A 112 8.29 -8.70 -18.71
CA PHE A 112 8.75 -8.12 -19.96
C PHE A 112 9.72 -9.05 -20.71
N THR A 113 10.57 -9.79 -19.99
CA THR A 113 11.51 -10.74 -20.62
C THR A 113 10.81 -11.91 -21.32
N THR A 114 9.50 -12.08 -21.15
CA THR A 114 8.74 -13.09 -21.90
C THR A 114 8.40 -12.65 -23.33
N PHE A 115 8.51 -11.34 -23.63
CA PHE A 115 8.18 -10.78 -24.94
C PHE A 115 9.15 -9.69 -25.45
N LEU A 116 10.13 -9.25 -24.65
CA LEU A 116 11.20 -8.31 -25.02
C LEU A 116 12.56 -8.98 -24.86
N ASP A 117 13.45 -8.76 -25.84
CA ASP A 117 14.84 -9.21 -25.81
C ASP A 117 15.78 -8.04 -25.44
N ASP A 118 16.40 -8.09 -24.26
CA ASP A 118 17.32 -7.02 -23.78
C ASP A 118 18.61 -6.90 -24.62
N THR A 119 18.87 -7.86 -25.52
CA THR A 119 19.98 -7.79 -26.48
C THR A 119 19.65 -6.93 -27.70
N ILE A 120 18.35 -6.70 -27.96
CA ILE A 120 17.85 -5.83 -29.01
C ILE A 120 17.70 -4.40 -28.44
N PRO A 121 18.40 -3.39 -28.98
CA PRO A 121 18.38 -2.03 -28.44
C PRO A 121 16.98 -1.39 -28.36
N GLU A 122 16.12 -1.68 -29.34
CA GLU A 122 14.75 -1.19 -29.43
C GLU A 122 13.88 -1.77 -28.30
N ASP A 123 13.90 -3.09 -28.13
CA ASP A 123 13.18 -3.81 -27.06
C ASP A 123 13.65 -3.37 -25.68
N ARG A 124 14.96 -3.22 -25.50
CA ARG A 124 15.54 -2.69 -24.26
C ARG A 124 15.01 -1.29 -23.94
N THR A 125 14.91 -0.43 -24.95
CA THR A 125 14.37 0.93 -24.78
C THR A 125 12.88 0.90 -24.44
N ALA A 126 12.11 0.05 -25.12
CA ALA A 126 10.69 -0.15 -24.84
C ALA A 126 10.46 -0.67 -23.41
N GLY A 127 11.25 -1.65 -22.97
CA GLY A 127 11.18 -2.21 -21.61
C GLY A 127 11.46 -1.19 -20.52
N ILE A 128 12.45 -0.31 -20.71
CA ILE A 128 12.74 0.79 -19.78
C ILE A 128 11.57 1.77 -19.70
N GLN A 129 10.99 2.16 -20.84
CA GLN A 129 9.86 3.09 -20.87
C GLN A 129 8.61 2.50 -20.22
N MET A 130 8.28 1.24 -20.54
CA MET A 130 7.18 0.51 -19.93
C MET A 130 7.38 0.35 -18.43
N GLY A 131 8.59 0.04 -17.98
CA GLY A 131 8.94 -0.06 -16.56
C GLY A 131 8.70 1.26 -15.82
N MET A 132 9.06 2.40 -16.42
CA MET A 132 8.80 3.71 -15.85
C MET A 132 7.30 4.01 -15.72
N GLN A 133 6.51 3.73 -16.78
CA GLN A 133 5.06 3.90 -16.75
C GLN A 133 4.38 3.00 -15.71
N LEU A 134 4.91 1.80 -15.49
CA LEU A 134 4.45 0.89 -14.46
C LEU A 134 4.81 1.39 -13.06
N LEU A 135 6.03 1.89 -12.86
CA LEU A 135 6.49 2.45 -11.60
C LEU A 135 5.63 3.63 -11.14
N LEU A 136 5.22 4.51 -12.07
CA LEU A 136 4.30 5.63 -11.81
C LEU A 136 2.94 5.21 -11.23
N LYS A 137 2.54 3.95 -11.42
CA LYS A 137 1.27 3.41 -10.93
C LYS A 137 1.42 2.60 -9.64
N CYS A 138 2.65 2.43 -9.14
CA CYS A 138 2.92 1.68 -7.92
C CYS A 138 2.92 2.61 -6.70
N ASP A 139 2.58 2.04 -5.54
CA ASP A 139 2.55 2.74 -4.25
C ASP A 139 3.93 2.72 -3.57
N GLU A 140 4.71 1.64 -3.75
CA GLU A 140 6.06 1.48 -3.21
C GLU A 140 7.00 0.79 -4.21
N LEU A 141 8.31 0.92 -4.02
CA LEU A 141 9.33 0.12 -4.69
C LEU A 141 10.10 -0.73 -3.66
N TRP A 142 10.16 -2.04 -3.89
CA TRP A 142 10.93 -2.97 -3.06
C TRP A 142 12.09 -3.53 -3.88
N ALA A 143 13.31 -3.21 -3.46
CA ALA A 143 14.55 -3.58 -4.13
C ALA A 143 15.25 -4.75 -3.40
N PHE A 144 15.35 -5.88 -4.08
CA PHE A 144 15.90 -7.12 -3.55
C PHE A 144 17.31 -7.42 -4.06
N GLY A 145 18.10 -8.07 -3.21
CA GLY A 145 19.42 -8.58 -3.52
C GLY A 145 20.54 -7.84 -2.80
N GLU A 146 21.67 -8.55 -2.65
CA GLU A 146 22.86 -8.09 -1.93
C GLU A 146 23.51 -6.84 -2.57
N LYS A 147 23.40 -6.71 -3.90
CA LYS A 147 24.05 -5.65 -4.68
C LYS A 147 23.03 -4.85 -5.47
N ILE A 148 23.26 -3.55 -5.61
CA ILE A 148 22.52 -2.69 -6.53
C ILE A 148 23.20 -2.70 -7.90
N SER A 149 22.48 -3.17 -8.91
CA SER A 149 22.91 -3.03 -10.30
C SER A 149 22.64 -1.60 -10.81
N LYS A 150 23.26 -1.22 -11.94
CA LYS A 150 23.01 0.08 -12.58
C LYS A 150 21.53 0.30 -12.92
N GLY A 151 20.82 -0.76 -13.37
CA GLY A 151 19.40 -0.70 -13.68
C GLY A 151 18.56 -0.44 -12.43
N MET A 152 18.83 -1.19 -11.37
CA MET A 152 18.16 -1.01 -10.08
C MET A 152 18.40 0.39 -9.49
N ALA A 153 19.63 0.91 -9.59
CA ALA A 153 19.95 2.24 -9.11
C ALA A 153 19.09 3.32 -9.79
N ALA A 154 18.88 3.19 -11.12
CA ALA A 154 18.04 4.11 -11.88
C ALA A 154 16.56 4.02 -11.45
N GLU A 155 16.02 2.81 -11.26
CA GLU A 155 14.65 2.60 -10.79
C GLU A 155 14.44 3.12 -9.36
N ILE A 156 15.39 2.87 -8.46
CA ILE A 156 15.39 3.37 -7.08
C ILE A 156 15.42 4.90 -7.07
N ALA A 157 16.31 5.52 -7.86
CA ALA A 157 16.39 6.97 -7.96
C ALA A 157 15.09 7.57 -8.51
N ALA A 158 14.50 6.95 -9.54
CA ALA A 158 13.21 7.36 -10.07
C ALA A 158 12.09 7.25 -9.04
N ALA A 159 12.00 6.14 -8.32
CA ALA A 159 11.01 5.96 -7.25
C ALA A 159 11.15 7.01 -6.15
N LYS A 160 12.38 7.31 -5.72
CA LYS A 160 12.65 8.40 -4.75
C LYS A 160 12.20 9.76 -5.28
N ASN A 161 12.50 10.08 -6.54
CA ASN A 161 12.07 11.34 -7.16
C ASN A 161 10.55 11.46 -7.28
N LEU A 162 9.84 10.34 -7.41
CA LEU A 162 8.37 10.27 -7.40
C LEU A 162 7.76 10.31 -6.00
N GLY A 163 8.58 10.34 -4.94
CA GLY A 163 8.12 10.32 -3.55
C GLY A 163 7.61 8.96 -3.07
N LEU A 164 7.90 7.87 -3.80
CA LEU A 164 7.52 6.52 -3.42
C LEU A 164 8.36 6.04 -2.24
N VAL A 165 7.75 5.23 -1.37
CA VAL A 165 8.49 4.52 -0.32
C VAL A 165 9.39 3.48 -0.99
N VAL A 166 10.69 3.55 -0.72
CA VAL A 166 11.66 2.56 -1.19
C VAL A 166 12.12 1.69 -0.03
N ARG A 167 11.98 0.37 -0.18
CA ARG A 167 12.47 -0.62 0.80
C ARG A 167 13.56 -1.49 0.18
N ARG A 168 14.57 -1.85 0.96
CA ARG A 168 15.68 -2.69 0.54
C ARG A 168 15.69 -3.99 1.32
N PHE A 169 15.91 -5.10 0.62
CA PHE A 169 15.97 -6.44 1.20
C PHE A 169 17.13 -7.23 0.61
N ASN A 170 17.70 -8.13 1.39
CA ASN A 170 18.70 -9.08 0.92
C ASN A 170 18.05 -10.32 0.27
N ASP A 171 18.86 -11.30 -0.15
CA ASP A 171 18.36 -12.53 -0.79
C ASP A 171 17.54 -13.43 0.15
N ARG A 172 17.59 -13.16 1.46
CA ARG A 172 16.86 -13.88 2.51
C ARG A 172 15.64 -13.09 3.01
N TYR A 173 15.20 -12.09 2.25
CA TYR A 173 14.07 -11.22 2.58
C TYR A 173 14.23 -10.40 3.87
N GLN A 174 15.46 -10.26 4.36
CA GLN A 174 15.74 -9.44 5.54
C GLN A 174 15.91 -7.98 5.09
N PRO A 175 15.30 -7.02 5.80
CA PRO A 175 15.50 -5.60 5.52
C PRO A 175 16.98 -5.24 5.57
N LEU A 176 17.43 -4.46 4.59
CA LEU A 176 18.73 -3.81 4.59
C LEU A 176 18.54 -2.35 4.95
N GLU A 177 19.43 -1.80 5.78
CA GLU A 177 19.42 -0.38 6.07
C GLU A 177 19.57 0.42 4.76
N VAL A 178 18.71 1.40 4.58
CA VAL A 178 18.86 2.37 3.49
C VAL A 178 19.98 3.29 3.94
N CYS A 179 21.19 3.10 3.42
CA CYS A 179 22.22 4.12 3.54
C CYS A 179 21.70 5.36 2.80
N ASP A 180 21.14 6.31 3.54
CA ASP A 180 20.94 7.66 3.05
C ASP A 180 22.34 8.25 2.83
N GLY A 181 22.81 8.17 1.59
CA GLY A 181 24.05 8.78 1.15
C GLY A 181 23.93 10.29 1.20
N GLY A 182 24.10 10.85 2.39
CA GLY A 182 24.43 12.25 2.62
C GLY A 182 25.91 12.34 2.99
N SER A 183 26.74 12.71 2.02
CA SER A 183 28.06 13.34 2.20
C SER A 183 28.40 14.06 0.90
#